data_AF-A0A916XV43-F1
#
_entry.id   AF-A0A916XV43-F1
#
_cell.length_a   1.000
_cell.length_b   1.000
_cell.length_c   1.000
_cell.angle_alpha   90.00
_cell.angle_beta   90.00
_cell.angle_gamma   90.00
#
_symmetry.space_group_name_H-M   'P 1'
#
loop_
_entity.id
_entity.type
_entity.pdbx_description
1 polymer ?
#
loop_
_entity_poly.entity_id
_entity_poly.type
_entity_poly.pdbx_seq_one_letter_code
_entity_poly.pdbx_strand_id
1 'polypeptide(L)' 'MNIFSRTLRGAFRQRSPRDRALDYLNEAVSIDDLERRQHEIDQGLFNRRPYSF' A
#
# COMPACT_ATOMS: atom_id res chain seq x y z
N MET A 1 -26.95 -14.24 18.96
CA MET A 1 -25.71 -14.39 18.16
C MET A 1 -25.75 -13.33 17.06
N ASN A 2 -24.98 -12.24 17.18
CA ASN A 2 -25.13 -11.07 16.32
C ASN A 2 -24.22 -11.17 15.09
N ILE A 3 -24.78 -11.40 13.90
CA ILE A 3 -24.08 -11.65 12.63
C ILE A 3 -23.32 -10.38 12.16
N PHE A 4 -23.75 -9.20 12.62
CA PHE A 4 -23.18 -7.90 12.29
C PHE A 4 -21.71 -7.69 12.72
N SER A 5 -21.23 -8.36 13.77
CA SER A 5 -19.84 -8.20 14.22
C SER A 5 -18.83 -8.97 13.36
N ARG A 6 -19.29 -9.95 12.57
CA ARG A 6 -18.44 -10.74 11.66
C ARG A 6 -18.19 -10.04 10.33
N THR A 7 -19.19 -9.35 9.79
CA THR A 7 -19.09 -8.57 8.54
C THR A 7 -18.22 -7.33 8.72
N LEU A 8 -18.28 -6.67 9.87
CA LEU A 8 -17.39 -5.53 10.18
C LEU A 8 -15.92 -5.95 10.24
N ARG A 9 -15.58 -7.12 10.79
CA ARG A 9 -14.17 -7.58 10.84
C ARG A 9 -13.57 -7.88 9.45
N GLY A 10 -14.40 -8.20 8.47
CA GLY A 10 -13.97 -8.45 7.08
C GLY A 10 -13.65 -7.18 6.29
N ALA A 11 -14.42 -6.11 6.53
CA ALA A 11 -14.21 -4.81 5.90
C ALA A 11 -13.00 -4.03 6.47
N PHE A 12 -12.57 -4.38 7.69
CA PHE A 12 -11.38 -3.82 8.36
C PHE A 12 -10.13 -4.68 8.19
N ARG A 13 -10.05 -5.55 7.16
CA ARG A 13 -8.76 -6.17 6.81
C ARG A 13 -7.80 -5.07 6.41
N GLN A 14 -6.94 -4.66 7.35
CA GLN A 14 -5.84 -3.74 7.12
C GLN A 14 -5.10 -4.22 5.87
N ARG A 15 -5.05 -3.37 4.85
CA ARG A 15 -4.38 -3.65 3.57
C ARG A 15 -2.97 -4.12 3.88
N SER A 16 -2.57 -5.28 3.36
CA SER A 16 -1.30 -5.86 3.77
C SER A 16 -0.15 -4.93 3.34
N PRO A 17 0.99 -4.91 4.06
CA PRO A 17 2.15 -4.14 3.63
C PRO A 17 2.59 -4.48 2.20
N ARG A 18 2.39 -5.74 1.79
CA ARG A 18 2.66 -6.22 0.44
C ARG A 18 1.73 -5.57 -0.59
N ASP A 19 0.43 -5.52 -0.32
CA ASP A 19 -0.53 -4.90 -1.23
C ASP A 19 -0.22 -3.41 -1.40
N ARG A 20 0.11 -2.72 -0.32
CA ARG A 20 0.53 -1.30 -0.36
C ARG A 20 1.80 -1.09 -1.19
N ALA A 21 2.79 -1.97 -1.05
CA ALA A 21 4.01 -1.91 -1.85
C ALA A 21 3.71 -2.14 -3.34
N LEU A 22 2.81 -3.06 -3.66
CA LEU A 22 2.38 -3.31 -5.05
C LEU A 22 1.66 -2.10 -5.64
N ASP A 23 0.72 -1.49 -4.91
CA ASP A 23 0.04 -0.27 -5.35
C ASP A 23 1.06 0.86 -5.59
N TYR A 24 2.03 1.01 -4.70
CA TYR A 24 3.09 2.02 -4.82
C TYR A 24 3.94 1.82 -6.07
N LEU A 25 4.27 0.58 -6.42
CA LEU A 25 5.01 0.28 -7.66
C LEU A 25 4.14 0.49 -8.91
N ASN A 26 2.84 0.18 -8.84
CA ASN A 26 1.91 0.35 -9.96
C ASN A 26 1.64 1.81 -10.33
N GLU A 27 1.89 2.75 -9.41
CA GLU A 27 1.84 4.18 -9.68
C GLU A 27 3.04 4.70 -10.51
N ALA A 28 4.03 3.84 -10.82
CA ALA A 28 5.18 4.23 -11.62
C ALA A 28 4.79 4.64 -13.04
N VAL A 29 5.30 5.78 -13.52
CA VAL A 29 5.03 6.29 -14.88
C VAL A 29 6.13 5.95 -15.89
N SER A 30 7.27 5.45 -15.41
CA SER A 30 8.42 5.03 -16.23
C SER A 30 9.24 3.94 -15.51
N ILE A 31 10.20 3.36 -16.22
CA ILE A 31 11.14 2.38 -15.64
C ILE A 31 12.03 3.02 -14.58
N ASP A 32 12.58 4.23 -14.83
CA ASP A 32 13.38 4.95 -13.83
C ASP A 32 12.57 5.26 -12.55
N ASP A 33 11.27 5.56 -12.70
CA ASP A 33 10.37 5.78 -11.56
C ASP A 33 10.11 4.48 -10.79
N LEU A 34 9.94 3.36 -11.50
CA LEU A 34 9.77 2.05 -10.88
C LEU A 34 11.01 1.64 -10.05
N GLU A 35 12.21 1.84 -10.60
CA GLU A 35 13.47 1.55 -9.88
C GLU A 35 13.64 2.43 -8.64
N ARG A 36 13.35 3.74 -8.76
CA ARG A 36 13.37 4.65 -7.61
C ARG A 36 12.39 4.20 -6.52
N ARG A 37 11.15 3.86 -6.89
CA ARG A 37 10.12 3.41 -5.94
C ARG A 37 10.49 2.09 -5.28
N GLN A 38 11.10 1.16 -6.01
CA GLN A 38 11.63 -0.08 -5.44
C GLN A 38 12.74 0.21 -4.41
N HIS A 39 13.67 1.12 -4.74
CA HIS A 39 14.72 1.52 -3.80
C HIS A 39 14.16 2.15 -2.52
N GLU A 40 13.12 2.97 -2.63
CA GLU A 40 12.42 3.56 -1.47
C GLU A 40 11.71 2.49 -0.61
N ILE A 41 11.19 1.42 -1.22
CA ILE A 41 10.66 0.25 -0.48
C ILE A 41 11.79 -0.42 0.28
N ASP A 42 12.92 -0.70 -0.38
CA ASP A 42 14.07 -1.38 0.22
C ASP A 42 14.66 -0.57 1.38
N GLN A 43 14.63 0.76 1.29
CA GLN A 43 15.05 1.69 2.35
C GLN A 43 13.97 1.91 3.45
N GLY A 44 12.78 1.32 3.31
CA GLY A 44 11.67 1.52 4.26
C GLY A 44 11.02 2.91 4.21
N LEU A 45 11.24 3.67 3.14
CA LEU A 45 10.72 5.03 2.93
C LEU A 45 9.33 5.07 2.28
N PHE A 46 8.80 3.94 1.79
CA PHE A 46 7.53 3.84 1.06
C PHE A 46 6.25 4.28 1.84
N ASN A 47 6.34 4.52 3.14
CA ASN A 47 5.23 5.02 3.97
C ASN A 47 5.27 6.55 4.21
N ARG A 48 6.27 7.29 3.70
CA ARG A 48 6.56 8.66 4.18
C ARG A 48 5.91 9.80 3.41
N ARG A 49 5.05 9.57 2.42
CA ARG A 49 4.39 10.68 1.73
C ARG A 49 2.89 10.45 1.58
N PRO A 50 2.03 11.23 2.28
CA PRO A 50 0.73 11.51 1.70
C PRO A 50 1.02 12.27 0.41
N TYR A 51 0.66 11.67 -0.72
CA TYR A 51 0.68 12.34 -2.02
C TYR A 51 -0.27 13.54 -1.93
N SER A 52 0.27 14.72 -1.60
CA SER A 52 -0.47 15.98 -1.67
C SER A 52 -0.51 16.37 -3.15
N PHE A 53 -1.71 16.29 -3.73
CA PHE A 53 -2.04 16.89 -5.01
C PHE A 53 -1.95 18.42 -4.93
#